data_AF-A0A847Z3X3-F1
#
_entry.id   AF-A0A847Z3X3-F1
#
_cell.length_a   1.000
_cell.length_b   1.000
_cell.length_c   1.000
_cell.angle_alpha   90.00
_cell.angle_beta   90.00
_cell.angle_gamma   90.00
#
_symmetry.space_group_name_H-M   'P 1'
#
loop_
_entity.id
_entity.type
_entity.pdbx_description
1 polymer ?
#
loop_
_entity_poly.entity_id
_entity_poly.type
_entity_poly.pdbx_seq_one_letter_code
_entity_poly.pdbx_strand_id
1 'polypeptide(L)'
;MFFLWLAVAFVVSGLLSFWRFKLLEKREYYDRNYEEPTWETSGIIFFVVAAFLVVLGLFISLISNSNQRGDFEDLHMLKETQVIYQEKAEALTQQFAKYLAEQYPDQERFIFDKIDPDKVALYLVKYPEIKSSETLMALVVEIGKLQAQVYDQRIKRAQIKRDIRFRLVNPWRLNFLISEPPAELMGD
;
A
#
# COMPACT_ATOMS: atom_id res chain seq x y z
N MET A 1 -3.45 -3.85 17.39
CA MET A 1 -3.20 -4.32 18.79
C MET A 1 -4.35 -4.00 19.75
N PHE A 2 -5.05 -2.88 19.58
CA PHE A 2 -6.12 -2.45 20.49
C PHE A 2 -7.28 -3.45 20.58
N PHE A 3 -7.77 -4.00 19.46
CA PHE A 3 -8.84 -5.02 19.48
C PHE A 3 -8.47 -6.29 20.24
N LEU A 4 -7.20 -6.70 20.19
CA LEU A 4 -6.76 -7.90 20.89
C LEU A 4 -6.72 -7.64 22.40
N TRP A 5 -6.24 -6.46 22.82
CA TRP A 5 -6.31 -6.05 24.23
C TRP A 5 -7.74 -5.83 24.72
N LEU A 6 -8.61 -5.28 23.88
CA LEU A 6 -10.02 -5.08 24.19
C LEU A 6 -10.73 -6.44 24.32
N ALA A 7 -10.50 -7.36 23.39
CA ALA A 7 -11.00 -8.74 23.46
C ALA A 7 -10.50 -9.46 24.71
N VAL A 8 -9.20 -9.36 25.02
CA VAL A 8 -8.61 -9.91 26.24
C VAL A 8 -9.25 -9.28 27.48
N ALA A 9 -9.44 -7.96 27.52
CA ALA A 9 -10.09 -7.28 28.65
C ALA A 9 -11.54 -7.75 28.84
N PHE A 10 -12.30 -7.95 27.76
CA PHE A 10 -13.66 -8.49 27.84
C PHE A 10 -13.69 -9.95 28.30
N VAL A 11 -12.79 -10.80 27.79
CA VAL A 11 -12.68 -12.20 28.23
C VAL A 11 -12.30 -12.28 29.70
N VAL A 12 -11.32 -11.49 30.14
CA VAL A 12 -10.90 -11.40 31.55
C VAL A 12 -12.04 -10.88 32.42
N SER A 13 -12.77 -9.86 31.99
CA SER A 13 -13.94 -9.32 32.70
C SER A 13 -15.07 -10.36 32.82
N GLY A 14 -15.33 -11.10 31.73
CA GLY A 14 -16.29 -12.20 31.71
C GLY A 14 -15.89 -13.35 32.62
N LEU A 15 -14.62 -13.77 32.59
CA LEU A 15 -14.07 -14.79 33.49
C LEU A 15 -14.12 -14.35 34.96
N LEU A 16 -13.81 -13.09 35.27
CA LEU A 16 -13.92 -12.55 36.63
C LEU A 16 -15.37 -12.52 37.12
N SER A 17 -16.30 -12.16 36.23
CA SER A 17 -17.75 -12.18 36.52
C SER A 17 -18.25 -13.60 36.75
N PHE A 18 -17.80 -14.57 35.95
CA PHE A 18 -18.12 -15.99 36.10
C PHE A 18 -17.46 -16.63 37.34
N TRP A 19 -16.23 -16.23 37.68
CA TRP A 19 -15.56 -16.70 38.89
C TRP A 19 -16.25 -16.16 40.14
N ARG A 20 -16.64 -14.88 40.12
CA ARG A 20 -17.48 -14.27 41.16
C ARG A 20 -18.85 -14.95 41.25
N PHE A 21 -19.45 -15.33 40.10
CA PHE A 21 -20.67 -16.15 40.04
C PHE A 21 -20.52 -17.43 40.86
N LYS A 22 -19.54 -18.26 40.51
CA LYS A 22 -19.30 -19.55 41.18
C LYS A 22 -18.99 -19.40 42.67
N LEU A 23 -18.38 -18.28 43.06
CA LEU A 23 -18.04 -17.99 44.46
C LEU A 23 -19.27 -17.56 45.27
N LEU A 24 -20.20 -16.82 44.65
CA LEU A 24 -21.46 -16.41 45.27
C LEU A 24 -22.52 -17.53 45.25
N GLU A 25 -22.63 -18.31 44.18
CA GLU A 25 -23.47 -19.52 44.10
C GLU A 25 -23.15 -20.49 45.25
N LYS A 26 -21.87 -20.66 45.58
CA LYS A 26 -21.42 -21.45 46.74
C LYS A 26 -21.81 -20.86 48.10
N ARG A 27 -22.02 -19.55 48.20
CA ARG A 27 -22.48 -18.85 49.43
C ARG A 27 -24.00 -18.82 49.53
N GLU A 28 -24.71 -18.67 48.41
CA GLU A 28 -26.16 -18.48 48.33
C GLU A 28 -26.97 -19.79 48.34
N TYR A 29 -26.36 -20.96 48.08
CA TYR A 29 -27.01 -22.28 48.29
C TYR A 29 -27.49 -22.51 49.74
N TYR A 30 -27.13 -21.62 50.68
CA TYR A 30 -27.55 -21.66 52.08
C TYR A 30 -28.76 -20.78 52.44
N ASP A 31 -29.26 -19.91 51.54
CA ASP A 31 -30.36 -18.99 51.87
C ASP A 31 -31.55 -19.13 50.91
N ARG A 32 -32.72 -19.46 51.45
CA ARG A 32 -33.81 -20.16 50.73
C ARG A 32 -34.79 -19.24 49.98
N ASN A 33 -34.48 -17.96 49.84
CA ASN A 33 -35.37 -16.99 49.19
C ASN A 33 -34.52 -16.03 48.36
N TYR A 34 -34.30 -16.32 47.07
CA TYR A 34 -33.65 -15.34 46.20
C TYR A 34 -34.37 -15.27 44.86
N GLU A 35 -34.81 -14.06 44.52
CA GLU A 35 -35.21 -13.67 43.17
C GLU A 35 -34.04 -13.90 42.21
N GLU A 36 -34.36 -14.32 40.98
CA GLU A 36 -33.35 -14.71 39.99
C GLU A 36 -32.26 -13.61 39.83
N PRO A 37 -30.98 -13.99 39.94
CA PRO A 37 -29.89 -13.03 39.91
C PRO A 37 -29.75 -12.33 38.55
N THR A 38 -30.16 -11.05 38.47
CA THR A 38 -30.06 -10.19 37.27
C THR A 38 -28.65 -10.04 36.68
N TRP A 39 -27.63 -10.40 37.45
CA TRP A 39 -26.23 -10.31 37.08
C TRP A 39 -25.77 -11.46 36.17
N GLU A 40 -26.42 -12.64 36.19
CA GLU A 40 -26.19 -13.72 35.21
C GLU A 40 -26.52 -13.24 33.79
N THR A 41 -27.70 -12.64 33.62
CA THR A 41 -28.19 -12.11 32.35
C THR A 41 -27.27 -11.01 31.83
N SER A 42 -26.77 -10.14 32.72
CA SER A 42 -25.83 -9.08 32.34
C SER A 42 -24.48 -9.61 31.86
N GLY A 43 -23.95 -10.67 32.49
CA GLY A 43 -22.69 -11.30 32.10
C GLY A 43 -22.77 -11.99 30.75
N ILE A 44 -23.88 -12.67 30.47
CA ILE A 44 -24.16 -13.30 29.17
C ILE A 44 -24.23 -12.24 28.07
N ILE A 45 -24.96 -11.14 28.29
CA ILE A 45 -25.06 -10.03 27.32
C ILE A 45 -23.67 -9.45 27.02
N PHE A 46 -22.86 -9.18 28.06
CA PHE A 46 -21.50 -8.68 27.88
C PHE A 46 -20.62 -9.63 27.08
N PHE A 47 -20.70 -10.94 27.36
CA PHE A 47 -19.95 -11.95 26.62
C PHE A 47 -20.36 -12.00 25.14
N VAL A 48 -21.66 -11.97 24.85
CA VAL A 48 -22.19 -11.97 23.48
C VAL A 48 -21.72 -10.72 22.72
N VAL A 49 -21.78 -9.54 23.33
CA VAL A 49 -21.29 -8.30 22.71
C VAL A 49 -19.79 -8.37 22.44
N ALA A 50 -19.00 -8.88 23.40
CA ALA A 50 -17.56 -9.05 23.22
C ALA A 50 -17.23 -10.02 22.10
N ALA A 51 -17.89 -11.18 22.06
CA ALA A 51 -17.72 -12.18 21.01
C ALA A 51 -18.07 -11.60 19.64
N PHE A 52 -19.16 -10.83 19.54
CA PHE A 52 -19.55 -10.15 18.31
C PHE A 52 -18.48 -9.16 17.83
N LEU A 53 -17.90 -8.35 18.74
CA LEU A 53 -16.81 -7.42 18.39
C LEU A 53 -15.54 -8.14 17.91
N VAL A 54 -15.22 -9.28 18.51
CA VAL A 54 -14.08 -10.12 18.06
C VAL A 54 -14.32 -10.66 16.66
N VAL A 55 -15.51 -11.22 16.41
CA VAL A 55 -15.88 -11.74 15.08
C VAL A 55 -15.83 -10.63 14.03
N LEU A 56 -16.41 -9.46 14.33
CA LEU A 56 -16.34 -8.30 13.44
C LEU A 56 -14.90 -7.89 13.14
N GLY A 57 -14.05 -7.84 14.15
CA GLY A 57 -12.63 -7.51 14.02
C GLY A 57 -11.86 -8.53 13.15
N LEU A 58 -12.18 -9.82 13.26
CA LEU A 58 -11.63 -10.88 12.41
C LEU A 58 -12.05 -10.69 10.95
N PHE A 59 -13.33 -10.43 10.68
CA PHE A 59 -13.82 -10.19 9.32
C PHE A 59 -13.15 -8.98 8.66
N ILE A 60 -13.04 -7.85 9.38
CA ILE A 60 -12.35 -6.65 8.88
C ILE A 60 -10.88 -6.93 8.58
N SER A 61 -10.22 -7.71 9.44
CA SER A 61 -8.80 -8.05 9.28
C SER A 61 -8.57 -9.02 8.10
N LEU A 62 -9.48 -9.97 7.87
CA LEU A 62 -9.43 -10.87 6.71
C LEU A 62 -9.61 -10.10 5.39
N ILE A 63 -10.58 -9.18 5.31
CA ILE A 63 -10.78 -8.32 4.14
C ILE A 63 -9.51 -7.48 3.88
N SER A 64 -8.93 -6.90 4.94
CA SER A 64 -7.69 -6.15 4.84
C SER A 64 -6.54 -6.99 4.28
N ASN A 65 -6.37 -8.23 4.75
CA ASN A 65 -5.33 -9.13 4.28
C ASN A 65 -5.54 -9.53 2.82
N SER A 66 -6.79 -9.77 2.41
CA SER A 66 -7.14 -10.04 1.01
C SER A 66 -6.77 -8.87 0.10
N ASN A 67 -7.16 -7.65 0.47
CA ASN A 67 -6.84 -6.46 -0.32
C ASN A 67 -5.32 -6.26 -0.43
N GLN A 68 -4.59 -6.48 0.66
CA GLN A 68 -3.14 -6.33 0.71
C GLN A 68 -2.39 -7.30 -0.21
N ARG A 69 -2.93 -8.48 -0.47
CA ARG A 69 -2.38 -9.39 -1.49
C ARG A 69 -2.53 -8.80 -2.90
N GLY A 70 -3.70 -8.24 -3.21
CA GLY A 70 -3.92 -7.53 -4.48
C GLY A 70 -2.97 -6.35 -4.64
N ASP A 71 -2.77 -5.56 -3.58
CA ASP A 71 -1.83 -4.44 -3.61
C ASP A 71 -0.37 -4.88 -3.91
N PHE A 72 0.04 -6.08 -3.49
CA PHE A 72 1.38 -6.59 -3.81
C PHE A 72 1.51 -6.96 -5.28
N GLU A 73 0.48 -7.58 -5.85
CA GLU A 73 0.43 -7.91 -7.27
C GLU A 73 0.43 -6.63 -8.12
N ASP A 74 -0.38 -5.63 -7.74
CA ASP A 74 -0.41 -4.32 -8.38
C ASP A 74 0.96 -3.63 -8.31
N LEU A 75 1.64 -3.67 -7.16
CA LEU A 75 2.99 -3.12 -7.04
C LEU A 75 4.00 -3.80 -7.97
N HIS A 76 3.88 -5.11 -8.17
CA HIS A 76 4.73 -5.86 -9.11
C HIS A 76 4.45 -5.43 -10.55
N MET A 77 3.18 -5.45 -10.97
CA MET A 77 2.78 -5.05 -12.33
C MET A 77 3.17 -3.59 -12.63
N LEU A 78 3.01 -2.69 -11.68
CA LEU A 78 3.41 -1.29 -11.82
C LEU A 78 4.92 -1.13 -11.96
N LYS A 79 5.72 -1.93 -11.23
CA LYS A 79 7.18 -1.91 -11.32
C LYS A 79 7.65 -2.43 -12.69
N GLU A 80 7.12 -3.54 -13.16
CA GLU A 80 7.43 -4.07 -14.50
C GLU A 80 7.02 -3.10 -15.61
N THR A 81 5.81 -2.54 -15.52
CA THR A 81 5.32 -1.56 -16.48
C THR A 81 6.20 -0.30 -16.50
N GLN A 82 6.67 0.15 -15.33
CA GLN A 82 7.61 1.26 -15.23
C GLN A 82 8.93 0.95 -15.95
N VAL A 83 9.50 -0.25 -15.74
CA VAL A 83 10.74 -0.68 -16.41
C VAL A 83 10.56 -0.68 -17.93
N ILE A 84 9.46 -1.24 -18.44
CA ILE A 84 9.17 -1.27 -19.88
C ILE A 84 9.11 0.14 -20.47
N TYR A 85 8.44 1.09 -19.80
CA TYR A 85 8.37 2.46 -20.30
C TYR A 85 9.72 3.19 -20.20
N GLN A 86 10.53 2.90 -19.18
CA GLN A 86 11.89 3.44 -19.08
C GLN A 86 12.78 2.91 -20.21
N GLU A 87 12.78 1.61 -20.47
CA GLU A 87 13.55 1.01 -21.57
C GLU A 87 13.13 1.57 -22.93
N LYS A 88 11.81 1.75 -23.15
CA LYS A 88 11.32 2.38 -24.39
C LYS A 88 11.77 3.83 -24.51
N ALA A 89 11.73 4.60 -23.42
CA ALA A 89 12.17 5.99 -23.42
C ALA A 89 13.68 6.09 -23.68
N GLU A 90 14.48 5.21 -23.09
CA GLU A 90 15.92 5.11 -23.33
C GLU A 90 16.23 4.75 -24.78
N ALA A 91 15.53 3.76 -25.35
CA ALA A 91 15.71 3.36 -26.74
C ALA A 91 15.39 4.51 -27.72
N LEU A 92 14.29 5.25 -27.51
CA LEU A 92 13.96 6.42 -28.31
C LEU A 92 14.95 7.57 -28.10
N THR A 93 15.47 7.72 -26.89
CA THR A 93 16.49 8.74 -26.59
C THR A 93 17.80 8.43 -27.31
N GLN A 94 18.19 7.15 -27.41
CA GLN A 94 19.34 6.72 -28.21
C GLN A 94 19.13 6.98 -29.71
N GLN A 95 17.92 6.78 -30.23
CA GLN A 95 17.59 7.14 -31.61
C GLN A 95 17.68 8.65 -31.84
N PHE A 96 17.13 9.44 -30.91
CA PHE A 96 17.23 10.90 -30.92
C PHE A 96 18.70 11.37 -30.91
N ALA A 97 19.53 10.79 -30.05
CA ALA A 97 20.96 11.07 -29.97
C ALA A 97 21.70 10.75 -31.29
N LYS A 98 21.39 9.60 -31.92
CA LYS A 98 21.95 9.22 -33.22
C LYS A 98 21.57 10.22 -34.32
N TYR A 99 20.30 10.59 -34.42
CA TYR A 99 19.85 11.58 -35.40
C TYR A 99 20.47 12.96 -35.19
N LEU A 100 20.68 13.38 -33.93
CA LEU A 100 21.41 14.61 -33.63
C LEU A 100 22.89 14.53 -34.04
N ALA A 101 23.56 13.41 -33.77
CA ALA A 101 24.95 13.21 -34.14
C ALA A 101 25.19 13.16 -35.66
N GLU A 102 24.17 12.80 -36.44
CA GLU A 102 24.21 12.85 -37.91
C GLU A 102 24.03 14.28 -38.46
N GLN A 103 23.21 15.12 -37.80
CA GLN A 103 22.86 16.46 -38.29
C GLN A 103 23.83 17.56 -37.82
N TYR A 104 24.48 17.40 -36.66
CA TYR A 104 25.37 18.42 -36.07
C TYR A 104 26.86 18.00 -36.12
N PRO A 105 27.81 18.97 -36.16
CA PRO A 105 29.23 18.70 -36.39
C PRO A 105 29.88 17.77 -35.35
N ASP A 106 30.96 17.08 -35.76
CA ASP A 106 31.70 16.07 -34.97
C ASP A 106 32.09 16.52 -33.54
N GLN A 107 32.24 17.82 -33.30
CA GLN A 107 32.68 18.40 -32.02
C GLN A 107 31.61 18.33 -30.91
N GLU A 108 30.33 18.16 -31.25
CA GLU A 108 29.24 18.08 -30.26
C GLU A 108 28.70 16.66 -30.04
N ARG A 109 29.16 15.67 -30.82
CA ARG A 109 28.72 14.27 -30.72
C ARG A 109 28.87 13.68 -29.30
N PHE A 110 29.93 14.06 -28.59
CA PHE A 110 30.17 13.61 -27.22
C PHE A 110 29.11 14.11 -26.22
N ILE A 111 28.43 15.22 -26.53
CA ILE A 111 27.37 15.79 -25.70
C ILE A 111 26.07 14.97 -25.87
N PHE A 112 25.85 14.40 -27.07
CA PHE A 112 24.63 13.68 -27.40
C PHE A 112 24.63 12.21 -26.94
N ASP A 113 25.79 11.60 -26.70
CA ASP A 113 25.89 10.22 -26.19
C ASP A 113 25.40 10.06 -24.73
N LYS A 114 25.19 11.16 -24.00
CA LYS A 114 24.78 11.16 -22.59
C LYS A 114 23.43 11.85 -22.35
N ILE A 115 22.53 11.80 -23.33
CA ILE A 115 21.20 12.37 -23.17
C ILE A 115 20.38 11.44 -22.28
N ASP A 116 20.05 11.92 -21.09
CA ASP A 116 19.02 11.29 -20.26
C ASP A 116 17.64 11.57 -20.86
N PRO A 117 16.72 10.58 -20.89
CA PRO A 117 15.35 10.77 -21.35
C PRO A 117 14.67 11.97 -20.67
N ASP A 118 14.92 12.16 -19.37
CA ASP A 118 14.34 13.22 -18.52
C ASP A 118 14.75 14.64 -18.94
N LYS A 119 15.81 14.75 -19.73
CA LYS A 119 16.43 16.01 -20.12
C LYS A 119 16.27 16.30 -21.61
N VAL A 120 15.60 15.44 -22.38
CA VAL A 120 15.44 15.58 -23.83
C VAL A 120 14.80 16.93 -24.19
N ALA A 121 13.79 17.38 -23.44
CA ALA A 121 13.16 18.68 -23.66
C ALA A 121 14.11 19.89 -23.48
N LEU A 122 15.16 19.75 -22.66
CA LEU A 122 16.15 20.81 -22.42
C LEU A 122 17.05 21.03 -23.65
N TYR A 123 17.20 20.00 -24.49
CA TYR A 123 17.94 20.12 -25.75
C TYR A 123 17.19 20.93 -26.81
N LEU A 124 15.86 21.02 -26.76
CA LEU A 124 15.08 21.93 -27.62
C LEU A 124 15.38 23.40 -27.35
N VAL A 125 15.82 23.74 -26.13
CA VAL A 125 16.19 25.11 -25.75
C VAL A 125 17.60 25.43 -26.20
N LYS A 126 18.53 24.46 -26.06
CA LYS A 126 19.92 24.61 -26.50
C LYS A 126 20.07 24.62 -28.01
N TYR A 127 19.24 23.85 -28.71
CA TYR A 127 19.29 23.67 -30.16
C TYR A 127 17.91 23.95 -30.77
N PRO A 128 17.56 25.23 -30.99
CA PRO A 128 16.25 25.60 -31.52
C PRO A 128 15.99 25.04 -32.93
N GLU A 129 17.03 24.74 -33.70
CA GLU A 129 16.98 24.08 -35.01
C GLU A 129 16.37 22.65 -34.96
N ILE A 130 16.36 22.02 -33.78
CA ILE A 130 15.63 20.75 -33.57
C ILE A 130 14.13 20.95 -33.80
N LYS A 131 13.59 22.14 -33.48
CA LYS A 131 12.16 22.44 -33.63
C LYS A 131 11.70 22.51 -35.09
N SER A 132 12.62 22.76 -36.02
CA SER A 132 12.33 22.73 -37.46
C SER A 132 12.30 21.31 -38.05
N SER A 133 12.79 20.31 -37.32
CA SER A 133 12.76 18.92 -37.75
C SER A 133 11.51 18.22 -37.22
N GLU A 134 10.60 17.83 -38.12
CA GLU A 134 9.39 17.07 -37.75
C GLU A 134 9.74 15.73 -37.08
N THR A 135 10.79 15.05 -37.54
CA THR A 135 11.21 13.74 -37.02
C THR A 135 11.78 13.85 -35.61
N LEU A 136 12.67 14.82 -35.34
CA LEU A 136 13.23 15.03 -34.01
C LEU A 136 12.16 15.51 -33.03
N MET A 137 11.24 16.38 -33.46
CA MET A 137 10.11 16.80 -32.63
C MET A 137 9.16 15.65 -32.30
N ALA A 138 8.87 14.76 -33.25
CA ALA A 138 8.06 13.57 -32.99
C ALA A 138 8.70 12.65 -31.94
N LEU A 139 10.02 12.43 -32.01
CA LEU A 139 10.76 11.67 -31.01
C LEU A 139 10.68 12.32 -29.62
N VAL A 140 10.87 13.63 -29.54
CA VAL A 140 10.79 14.38 -28.27
C VAL A 140 9.40 14.26 -27.63
N VAL A 141 8.34 14.35 -28.43
CA VAL A 141 6.96 14.19 -27.96
C VAL A 141 6.71 12.78 -27.45
N GLU A 142 7.14 11.75 -28.17
CA GLU A 142 6.91 10.36 -27.79
C GLU A 142 7.73 9.98 -26.54
N ILE A 143 8.98 10.46 -26.44
CA ILE A 143 9.79 10.33 -25.22
C ILE A 143 9.05 10.98 -24.05
N GLY A 144 8.62 12.24 -24.19
CA GLY A 144 7.89 12.95 -23.13
C GLY A 144 6.62 12.23 -22.67
N LYS A 145 5.88 11.61 -23.60
CA LYS A 145 4.71 10.79 -23.28
C LYS A 145 5.06 9.54 -22.47
N LEU A 146 6.13 8.84 -22.83
CA LEU A 146 6.61 7.69 -22.06
C LEU A 146 7.08 8.12 -20.66
N GLN A 147 7.72 9.28 -20.55
CA GLN A 147 8.16 9.81 -19.25
C GLN A 147 6.98 10.16 -18.35
N ALA A 148 5.94 10.78 -18.90
CA ALA A 148 4.70 11.06 -18.18
C ALA A 148 4.08 9.75 -17.66
N GLN A 149 4.07 8.68 -18.47
CA GLN A 149 3.60 7.37 -18.06
C GLN A 149 4.45 6.77 -16.94
N VAL A 150 5.79 6.85 -17.02
CA VAL A 150 6.70 6.42 -15.93
C VAL A 150 6.37 7.16 -14.64
N TYR A 151 6.16 8.48 -14.71
CA TYR A 151 5.82 9.31 -13.57
C TYR A 151 4.46 8.93 -12.95
N ASP A 152 3.44 8.70 -13.78
CA ASP A 152 2.13 8.24 -13.33
C ASP A 152 2.22 6.89 -12.59
N GLN A 153 3.02 5.95 -13.09
CA GLN A 153 3.24 4.68 -12.39
C GLN A 153 3.95 4.87 -11.05
N ARG A 154 4.93 5.79 -10.96
CA ARG A 154 5.59 6.13 -9.69
C ARG A 154 4.62 6.71 -8.68
N ILE A 155 3.70 7.59 -9.09
CA ILE A 155 2.66 8.13 -8.21
C ILE A 155 1.77 7.00 -7.67
N LYS A 156 1.28 6.12 -8.55
CA LYS A 156 0.42 4.98 -8.16
C LYS A 156 1.14 4.06 -7.17
N ARG A 157 2.41 3.71 -7.45
CA ARG A 157 3.23 2.93 -6.51
C ARG A 157 3.37 3.61 -5.16
N ALA A 158 3.61 4.92 -5.13
CA ALA A 158 3.74 5.67 -3.88
C ALA A 158 2.44 5.68 -3.07
N GLN A 159 1.29 5.80 -3.73
CA GLN A 159 -0.03 5.72 -3.10
C GLN A 159 -0.28 4.35 -2.48
N ILE A 160 -0.05 3.27 -3.23
CA ILE A 160 -0.24 1.91 -2.72
C ILE A 160 0.71 1.63 -1.54
N LYS A 161 1.99 2.01 -1.64
CA LYS A 161 2.97 1.90 -0.53
C LYS A 161 2.51 2.66 0.73
N ARG A 162 1.93 3.85 0.56
CA ARG A 162 1.39 4.64 1.70
C ARG A 162 0.21 3.90 2.32
N ASP A 163 -0.70 3.38 1.51
CA ASP A 163 -1.90 2.73 1.99
C ASP A 163 -1.58 1.40 2.69
N ILE A 164 -0.58 0.64 2.22
CA ILE A 164 -0.02 -0.51 2.93
C ILE A 164 0.53 -0.09 4.30
N ARG A 165 1.38 0.95 4.35
CA ARG A 165 1.95 1.46 5.62
C ARG A 165 0.86 1.88 6.60
N PHE A 166 -0.16 2.59 6.13
CA PHE A 166 -1.28 3.00 6.98
C PHE A 166 -2.01 1.79 7.59
N ARG A 167 -2.23 0.73 6.80
CA ARG A 167 -2.87 -0.50 7.28
C ARG A 167 -2.07 -1.21 8.35
N LEU A 168 -0.74 -1.26 8.21
CA LEU A 168 0.16 -1.89 9.18
C LEU A 168 0.23 -1.12 10.50
N VAL A 169 0.11 0.21 10.48
CA VAL A 169 0.16 1.05 11.69
C VAL A 169 -1.22 1.15 12.37
N ASN A 170 -2.30 0.85 11.67
CA ASN A 170 -3.66 1.05 12.17
C ASN A 170 -3.94 0.19 13.43
N PRO A 171 -4.19 0.80 14.61
CA PRO A 171 -4.36 0.07 15.86
C PRO A 171 -5.65 -0.76 15.90
N TRP A 172 -6.62 -0.40 15.05
CA TRP A 172 -7.93 -1.04 14.88
C TRP A 172 -7.89 -2.30 14.01
N ARG A 173 -6.72 -2.66 13.47
CA ARG A 173 -6.55 -3.91 12.71
C ARG A 173 -5.77 -4.95 13.54
N LEU A 174 -6.07 -6.22 13.28
CA LEU A 174 -5.32 -7.34 13.85
C LEU A 174 -4.07 -7.55 12.99
N ASN A 175 -3.05 -6.73 13.24
CA ASN A 175 -1.83 -6.69 12.42
C ASN A 175 -1.12 -8.04 12.26
N PHE A 176 -1.28 -8.97 13.21
CA PHE A 176 -0.71 -10.32 13.11
C PHE A 176 -1.36 -11.20 12.02
N LEU A 177 -2.57 -10.85 11.55
CA LEU A 177 -3.24 -11.51 10.42
C LEU A 177 -2.89 -10.86 9.08
N ILE A 178 -2.25 -9.70 9.09
CA ILE A 178 -1.92 -8.93 7.91
C ILE A 178 -0.53 -9.38 7.46
N SER A 179 -0.42 -9.79 6.19
CA SER A 179 0.85 -10.21 5.61
C SER A 179 1.82 -9.02 5.53
N GLU A 180 3.06 -9.19 6.00
CA GLU A 180 4.09 -8.15 5.84
C GLU A 180 4.43 -7.96 4.35
N PRO A 181 4.67 -6.71 3.91
CA PRO A 181 5.07 -6.44 2.53
C PRO A 181 6.48 -6.99 2.27
N PRO A 182 6.72 -7.65 1.13
CA PRO A 182 8.06 -8.12 0.78
C PRO A 182 9.00 -6.92 0.60
N ALA A 183 10.20 -7.02 1.18
CA ALA A 183 11.16 -5.92 1.24
C ALA A 183 11.51 -5.33 -0.14
N GLU A 184 11.54 -6.18 -1.17
CA GLU A 184 11.82 -5.83 -2.56
C GLU A 184 10.79 -4.87 -3.20
N LEU A 185 9.55 -4.89 -2.71
CA LEU A 185 8.48 -4.01 -3.21
C LEU A 185 8.44 -2.68 -2.45
N MET A 186 9.03 -2.65 -1.25
CA MET A 186 9.05 -1.48 -0.37
C MET A 186 10.29 -0.61 -0.55
N GLY A 187 11.40 -1.15 -1.06
CA GLY A 187 12.62 -0.40 -1.40
C GLY A 187 12.40 0.71 -2.43
N ASP A 188 13.28 1.71 -2.41
CA ASP A 188 13.27 2.88 -3.30
C ASP A 188 13.76 2.54 -4.71
#